data_AF-A0A2M8FL98-F1
#
_entry.id   AF-A0A2M8FL98-F1
#
_cell.length_a   1.000
_cell.length_b   1.000
_cell.length_c   1.000
_cell.angle_alpha   90.00
_cell.angle_beta   90.00
_cell.angle_gamma   90.00
#
_symmetry.space_group_name_H-M   'P 1'
#
loop_
_entity.id
_entity.type
_entity.pdbx_description
1 polymer ?
#
loop_
_entity_poly.entity_id
_entity_poly.type
_entity_poly.pdbx_seq_one_letter_code
_entity_poly.pdbx_strand_id
1 'polypeptide(L)' 'MKTKFEILQELLRQRILVLDGAMGTMIQRHNLSEEDFRGERFKDHPHDLKGNNDLLSLTQP' A
#
# COMPACT_ATOMS: atom_id res chain seq x y z
N MET A 1 6.12 -28.50 8.92
CA MET A 1 6.34 -27.35 8.01
C MET A 1 6.68 -26.15 8.89
N LYS A 2 7.70 -25.35 8.56
CA LYS A 2 8.06 -24.19 9.41
C LYS A 2 6.97 -23.11 9.32
N THR A 3 6.67 -22.45 10.42
CA THR A 3 5.78 -21.29 10.48
C THR A 3 6.45 -20.07 9.86
N LYS A 4 5.66 -19.05 9.46
CA LYS A 4 6.21 -17.78 8.97
C LYS A 4 7.13 -17.11 9.99
N PHE A 5 6.83 -17.25 11.28
CA PHE A 5 7.62 -16.71 12.37
C PHE A 5 9.00 -17.38 12.46
N GLU A 6 9.04 -18.72 12.39
CA GLU A 6 10.29 -19.50 12.41
C GLU A 6 11.19 -19.13 11.22
N ILE A 7 10.60 -18.92 10.03
CA ILE A 7 11.33 -18.48 8.85
C ILE A 7 11.95 -17.11 9.09
N LEU A 8 11.18 -16.12 9.56
CA LEU A 8 11.70 -14.78 9.83
C LEU A 8 12.83 -14.79 10.86
N GLN A 9 12.68 -15.58 11.94
CA GLN A 9 13.72 -15.71 12.96
C GLN A 9 15.01 -16.32 12.42
N GLU A 10 14.93 -17.34 11.56
CA GLU A 10 16.11 -17.92 10.91
C GLU A 10 16.81 -16.91 10.01
N LEU A 11 16.05 -16.16 9.21
CA LEU A 11 16.60 -15.17 8.31
C LEU A 11 17.27 -14.00 9.05
N LEU A 12 16.69 -13.53 10.16
CA LEU A 12 17.26 -12.50 11.02
C LEU A 12 18.61 -12.91 11.65
N ARG A 13 18.83 -14.21 11.88
CA ARG A 13 20.13 -14.71 12.37
C ARG A 13 21.20 -14.76 11.29
N GLN A 14 20.80 -14.91 10.03
CA GLN A 14 21.73 -15.09 8.90
C GLN A 14 22.12 -13.78 8.24
N ARG A 15 21.22 -12.78 8.25
CA ARG A 15 21.43 -11.50 7.58
C ARG A 15 20.53 -10.41 8.16
N ILE A 16 20.91 -9.16 7.89
CA ILE A 16 20.05 -8.01 8.13
C ILE A 16 18.87 -8.08 7.17
N LEU A 17 17.66 -7.96 7.70
CA LEU A 17 16.44 -7.78 6.91
C LEU A 17 16.11 -6.30 6.81
N VAL A 18 15.61 -5.90 5.65
CA VAL A 18 15.23 -4.52 5.34
C VAL A 18 13.73 -4.49 5.10
N LEU A 19 13.05 -3.56 5.75
CA LEU A 19 11.65 -3.23 5.46
C LEU A 19 11.62 -2.18 4.35
N ASP A 20 10.52 -2.14 3.61
CA ASP A 20 10.31 -1.15 2.59
C ASP A 20 10.21 0.28 3.17
N GLY A 21 10.29 1.25 2.27
CA GLY A 21 10.30 2.67 2.63
C GLY A 21 8.91 3.27 2.80
N ALA A 22 8.87 4.60 2.90
CA ALA A 22 7.63 5.35 3.08
C ALA A 22 6.74 5.30 1.82
N MET A 23 5.75 4.40 1.82
CA MET A 23 4.77 4.25 0.74
C MET A 23 3.97 5.54 0.46
N GLY A 24 3.51 6.25 1.49
CA GLY A 24 2.72 7.48 1.32
C GLY A 24 3.47 8.59 0.58
N THR A 25 4.77 8.77 0.85
CA THR A 25 5.61 9.74 0.13
C THR A 25 5.77 9.37 -1.34
N MET A 26 5.85 8.07 -1.64
CA MET A 26 5.89 7.60 -3.03
C MET A 26 4.57 7.88 -3.74
N ILE A 27 3.43 7.60 -3.10
CA ILE A 27 2.09 7.91 -3.65
C ILE A 27 1.93 9.40 -3.95
N GLN A 28 2.38 10.28 -3.05
CA GLN A 28 2.28 11.73 -3.27
C GLN A 28 3.02 12.21 -4.54
N ARG A 29 4.11 11.54 -4.94
CA ARG A 29 4.86 11.89 -6.16
C ARG A 29 4.09 11.60 -7.45
N HIS A 30 3.10 10.71 -7.40
CA HIS A 30 2.28 10.39 -8.56
C HIS A 30 1.23 11.48 -8.87
N ASN A 31 1.08 12.50 -8.00
CA ASN A 31 0.13 13.61 -8.17
C ASN A 31 -1.31 13.14 -8.47
N LEU A 32 -1.73 12.06 -7.82
CA LEU A 32 -3.02 11.42 -8.05
C LEU A 32 -4.19 12.40 -7.77
N SER A 33 -5.15 12.35 -8.68
CA SER A 33 -6.39 13.12 -8.67
C SER A 33 -7.49 12.41 -7.89
N GLU A 34 -8.56 13.10 -7.55
CA GLU A 34 -9.74 12.50 -6.90
C GLU A 34 -10.32 11.32 -7.70
N GLU A 35 -10.28 11.40 -9.03
CA GLU A 35 -10.75 10.34 -9.93
C GLU A 35 -9.94 9.04 -9.77
N ASP A 36 -8.63 9.16 -9.51
CA ASP A 36 -7.75 7.99 -9.28
C ASP A 36 -8.10 7.25 -7.98
N PHE A 37 -8.49 7.98 -6.93
CA PHE A 37 -8.92 7.39 -5.66
C PHE A 37 -10.34 6.81 -5.72
N ARG A 38 -11.19 7.35 -6.59
CA ARG A 38 -12.54 6.83 -6.81
C ARG A 38 -12.54 5.58 -7.69
N GLY A 39 -11.78 5.62 -8.78
CA GLY A 39 -11.92 4.68 -9.88
C GLY A 39 -13.37 4.56 -10.34
N GLU A 40 -13.70 3.48 -11.06
CA GLU A 40 -15.10 3.20 -11.42
C GLU A 40 -15.92 2.73 -10.21
N ARG A 41 -15.28 2.04 -9.25
CA ARG A 41 -15.96 1.40 -8.12
C ARG A 41 -16.60 2.40 -7.14
N PHE A 42 -15.99 3.58 -6.97
CA PHE A 42 -16.43 4.59 -5.99
C PHE A 42 -16.77 5.92 -6.65
N LYS A 43 -17.06 5.91 -7.96
CA LYS A 43 -17.37 7.11 -8.75
C LYS A 43 -18.44 7.98 -8.09
N ASP A 44 -19.51 7.36 -7.62
CA ASP A 44 -20.68 8.03 -7.02
C ASP A 44 -20.60 8.19 -5.48
N HIS A 45 -19.42 8.00 -4.87
CA HIS A 45 -19.28 8.16 -3.42
C HIS A 45 -19.57 9.63 -3.00
N PRO A 46 -20.38 9.88 -1.97
CA PRO A 46 -20.85 11.24 -1.67
C PRO A 46 -19.79 12.18 -1.07
N HIS A 47 -18.61 11.66 -0.71
CA HIS A 47 -17.51 12.41 -0.11
C HIS A 47 -16.23 12.23 -0.91
N ASP A 48 -15.30 13.19 -0.77
CA ASP A 48 -13.98 13.09 -1.37
C ASP A 48 -13.17 11.92 -0.78
N LEU A 49 -12.50 11.18 -1.66
CA LEU A 49 -11.72 9.99 -1.32
C LEU A 49 -10.21 10.21 -1.46
N LYS A 50 -9.78 11.32 -2.07
CA LYS A 50 -8.37 11.67 -2.20
C LYS A 50 -7.67 11.70 -0.84
N GLY A 51 -6.55 10.99 -0.79
CA GLY A 51 -5.74 10.81 0.43
C GLY A 51 -6.01 9.49 1.15
N ASN A 52 -7.07 8.76 0.79
CA ASN A 52 -7.27 7.38 1.26
C ASN A 52 -6.46 6.39 0.41
N ASN A 53 -5.18 6.24 0.74
CA ASN A 53 -4.24 5.41 -0.03
C ASN A 53 -4.62 3.93 -0.09
N ASP A 54 -5.37 3.41 0.89
CA ASP A 54 -5.79 2.01 0.89
C ASP A 54 -6.70 1.70 -0.31
N LEU A 55 -7.51 2.67 -0.75
CA LEU A 55 -8.40 2.51 -1.91
C LEU A 55 -7.62 2.32 -3.21
N LEU A 56 -6.41 2.85 -3.31
CA LEU A 56 -5.57 2.71 -4.51
C LEU A 56 -5.24 1.23 -4.80
N SER A 57 -5.24 0.36 -3.79
CA SER A 57 -5.10 -1.09 -4.02
C SER A 57 -6.26 -1.70 -4.81
N LEU A 58 -7.42 -1.00 -4.86
CA LEU A 58 -8.63 -1.43 -5.57
C LEU A 58 -8.85 -0.62 -6.84
N THR A 59 -8.48 0.65 -6.86
CA THR A 59 -8.75 1.58 -7.96
C THR A 59 -7.56 1.76 -8.90
N GLN A 60 -6.33 1.51 -8.45
CA GLN A 60 -5.07 1.61 -9.19
C GLN A 60 -4.09 0.47 -8.82
N PRO A 61 -4.47 -0.81 -9.06
CA PRO A 61 -3.67 -1.97 -8.67
C PRO A 61 -2.38 -2.19 -9.47
#